data_AF-A0AA87Q1P1-F1
#
_entry.id   AF-A0AA87Q1P1-F1
#
_cell.length_a   1.000
_cell.length_b   1.000
_cell.length_c   1.000
_cell.angle_alpha   90.00
_cell.angle_beta   90.00
_cell.angle_gamma   90.00
#
_symmetry.space_group_name_H-M   'P 1'
#
loop_
_entity.id
_entity.type
_entity.pdbx_description
1 polymer ?
#
loop_
_entity_poly.entity_id
_entity_poly.type
_entity_poly.pdbx_seq_one_letter_code
_entity_poly.pdbx_strand_id
1 'polypeptide(L)'
;MTLQATVACEVNSYRTPVRFHLPNPNDHIQRIILQSRAFYERAMLEDIGSSLPEDAFVIDVGANIGNHTLFFSAVAGARILAIEPNGEALHILRANVSLNGLQDRVDIKPIALGAEAGMGNVIEEDSSRLGMARVMVTADGQVPVARLDDIARGQHVHLIKIDVEGMEVDVLRGAIGTIERCSPKLLVEAATAQALQDVEAVLRPLGYRKIKVYNETPTYLFEAKFADAYPEKRIQAIDPMHVAALPPTEEIVAGMATVAGNEVALRATVMSLLPQVDRLYVYLNGFTEAPRFIAEHPKIRHFIDTDGSRYGDAGKFWGLEQVKDAIYISCDDDIIYPDDFVARMVGELAQLRGQAVVSVHGSIILQPSHGYYKDRSRAVFHYERALMRRRRVHVAATGTSAFHSSVVQVTLADFRHRNMADIWLTEYLHRRGIPSYVVPRNDGWLKSIEVPRATIYAQSAAGTGSAYDSSSKQDEVLSAIYPISLLSSDAENASSIIYLVDADRPDGLVEFILAVAGRERDPVVFVTCDHETEAMRNVTLHPEFLCEVHLIARSGGNASAYFELLSRHAGRVKAWTLRGGNELKLAGAGEWEKWFVPNTSAASFVPTAALSEA
;
A
#
# COMPACT_ATOMS: atom_id res chain seq x y z
N MET A 1 -1.42 -30.41 -31.97
CA MET A 1 -1.16 -31.13 -30.71
C MET A 1 -2.22 -30.67 -29.72
N THR A 2 -3.04 -31.60 -29.24
CA THR A 2 -4.26 -31.39 -28.45
C THR A 2 -3.92 -31.16 -26.99
N LEU A 3 -4.38 -30.05 -26.41
CA LEU A 3 -4.68 -29.90 -24.99
C LEU A 3 -5.61 -28.69 -24.83
N GLN A 4 -6.77 -28.95 -24.24
CA GLN A 4 -7.72 -27.95 -23.76
C GLN A 4 -6.98 -27.00 -22.81
N ALA A 5 -6.60 -25.82 -23.28
CA ALA A 5 -6.07 -24.76 -22.42
C ALA A 5 -7.20 -23.75 -22.20
N THR A 6 -8.03 -24.00 -21.20
CA THR A 6 -8.88 -22.94 -20.67
C THR A 6 -7.97 -21.82 -20.18
N VAL A 7 -8.31 -20.57 -20.48
CA VAL A 7 -7.46 -19.42 -20.14
C VAL A 7 -7.45 -19.26 -18.62
N ALA A 8 -6.41 -19.79 -17.97
CA ALA A 8 -6.04 -19.43 -16.62
C ALA A 8 -5.46 -18.01 -16.66
N CYS A 9 -6.24 -17.04 -16.21
CA CYS A 9 -5.78 -15.66 -16.03
C CYS A 9 -5.29 -15.50 -14.59
N GLU A 10 -4.02 -15.21 -14.38
CA GLU A 10 -3.51 -14.83 -13.07
C GLU A 10 -3.75 -13.34 -12.85
N VAL A 11 -4.43 -13.01 -11.76
CA VAL A 11 -4.76 -11.67 -11.29
C VAL A 11 -3.98 -11.41 -10.01
N ASN A 12 -3.23 -10.32 -9.97
CA ASN A 12 -2.37 -9.96 -8.85
C ASN A 12 -3.01 -8.90 -7.96
N SER A 13 -3.75 -9.34 -6.93
CA SER A 13 -4.19 -8.48 -5.84
C SER A 13 -3.33 -8.73 -4.59
N TYR A 14 -2.79 -7.67 -4.02
CA TYR A 14 -1.85 -7.65 -2.89
C TYR A 14 -0.55 -8.44 -3.07
N ARG A 15 -0.55 -9.72 -2.76
CA ARG A 15 0.60 -10.64 -2.93
C ARG A 15 0.12 -12.06 -3.22
N THR A 16 -1.20 -12.23 -3.38
CA THR A 16 -1.84 -13.52 -3.60
C THR A 16 -2.09 -13.63 -5.09
N PRO A 17 -1.36 -14.50 -5.82
CA PRO A 17 -1.73 -14.81 -7.18
C PRO A 17 -3.08 -15.52 -7.14
N VAL A 18 -4.11 -14.90 -7.69
CA VAL A 18 -5.44 -15.50 -7.81
C VAL A 18 -5.64 -15.88 -9.26
N ARG A 19 -5.93 -17.15 -9.51
CA ARG A 19 -6.12 -17.69 -10.85
C ARG A 19 -7.59 -17.77 -11.19
N PHE A 20 -7.96 -17.32 -12.37
CA PHE A 20 -9.31 -17.41 -12.90
C PHE A 20 -9.35 -18.33 -14.13
N HIS A 21 -10.27 -19.28 -14.11
CA HIS A 21 -10.84 -19.99 -15.25
C HIS A 21 -11.89 -19.12 -15.92
N LEU A 22 -11.58 -18.57 -17.10
CA LEU A 22 -12.46 -17.66 -17.84
C LEU A 22 -12.73 -18.23 -19.25
N PRO A 23 -13.68 -19.18 -19.38
CA PRO A 23 -13.91 -19.90 -20.63
C PRO A 23 -14.60 -19.08 -21.72
N ASN A 24 -15.28 -17.98 -21.37
CA ASN A 24 -16.03 -17.15 -22.29
C ASN A 24 -15.46 -15.72 -22.37
N PRO A 25 -14.55 -15.42 -23.32
CA PRO A 25 -13.97 -14.09 -23.46
C PRO A 25 -14.93 -13.03 -24.03
N ASN A 26 -16.14 -13.43 -24.44
CA ASN A 26 -17.19 -12.50 -24.88
C ASN A 26 -18.08 -12.03 -23.72
N ASP A 27 -18.06 -12.73 -22.58
CA ASP A 27 -18.74 -12.27 -21.37
C ASP A 27 -18.11 -10.97 -20.86
N HIS A 28 -18.95 -9.99 -20.49
CA HIS A 28 -18.49 -8.67 -20.08
C HIS A 28 -17.44 -8.70 -18.95
N ILE A 29 -17.73 -9.43 -17.86
CA ILE A 29 -16.88 -9.48 -16.68
C ILE A 29 -15.62 -10.30 -16.98
N GLN A 30 -15.77 -11.48 -17.59
CA GLN A 30 -14.63 -12.32 -17.96
C GLN A 30 -13.67 -11.59 -18.90
N ARG A 31 -14.20 -10.87 -19.89
CA ARG A 31 -13.42 -10.04 -20.82
C ARG A 31 -12.65 -8.95 -20.10
N ILE A 32 -13.28 -8.23 -19.17
CA ILE A 32 -12.60 -7.18 -18.40
C ILE A 32 -11.49 -7.77 -17.54
N ILE A 33 -11.71 -8.91 -16.87
CA ILE A 33 -10.67 -9.57 -16.07
C ILE A 33 -9.52 -10.05 -16.97
N LEU A 34 -9.81 -10.61 -18.15
CA LEU A 34 -8.79 -11.03 -19.12
C LEU A 34 -7.94 -9.86 -19.65
N GLN A 35 -8.58 -8.72 -19.92
CA GLN A 35 -7.94 -7.51 -20.46
C GLN A 35 -7.14 -6.75 -19.40
N SER A 36 -7.77 -6.51 -18.24
CA SER A 36 -7.18 -5.71 -17.16
C SER A 36 -6.19 -6.49 -16.30
N ARG A 37 -6.28 -7.83 -16.29
CA ARG A 37 -5.56 -8.70 -15.34
C ARG A 37 -5.78 -8.28 -13.88
N ALA A 38 -6.94 -7.71 -13.60
CA ALA A 38 -7.38 -7.23 -12.29
C ALA A 38 -8.75 -7.84 -11.95
N PHE A 39 -9.11 -7.81 -10.66
CA PHE A 39 -10.48 -8.09 -10.25
C PHE A 39 -11.42 -7.05 -10.86
N TYR A 40 -12.60 -7.49 -11.28
CA TYR A 40 -13.70 -6.59 -11.63
C TYR A 40 -14.12 -5.81 -10.37
N GLU A 41 -14.43 -4.52 -10.50
CA GLU A 41 -14.82 -3.63 -9.37
C GLU A 41 -13.77 -3.53 -8.24
N ARG A 42 -12.50 -3.61 -8.63
CA ARG A 42 -11.35 -3.62 -7.72
C ARG A 42 -11.38 -2.55 -6.62
N ALA A 43 -11.73 -1.31 -6.95
CA ALA A 43 -11.73 -0.22 -5.97
C ALA A 43 -12.72 -0.46 -4.82
N MET A 44 -13.92 -0.98 -5.12
CA MET A 44 -14.92 -1.35 -4.12
C MET A 44 -14.43 -2.53 -3.28
N LEU A 45 -13.93 -3.56 -3.94
CA LEU A 45 -13.39 -4.75 -3.28
C LEU A 45 -12.28 -4.40 -2.28
N GLU A 46 -11.34 -3.55 -2.69
CA GLU A 46 -10.22 -3.12 -1.85
C GLU A 46 -10.67 -2.30 -0.64
N ASP A 47 -11.58 -1.35 -0.83
CA ASP A 47 -12.12 -0.53 0.27
C ASP A 47 -12.81 -1.42 1.31
N ILE A 48 -13.73 -2.27 0.86
CA ILE A 48 -14.54 -3.11 1.75
C ILE A 48 -13.69 -4.16 2.43
N GLY A 49 -12.85 -4.87 1.66
CA GLY A 49 -11.96 -5.90 2.19
C GLY A 49 -11.02 -5.37 3.27
N SER A 50 -10.53 -4.14 3.15
CA SER A 50 -9.66 -3.52 4.15
C SER A 50 -10.34 -3.24 5.50
N SER A 51 -11.68 -3.18 5.51
CA SER A 51 -12.48 -2.86 6.70
C SER A 51 -13.01 -4.10 7.44
N LEU A 52 -12.77 -5.30 6.90
CA LEU A 52 -13.21 -6.55 7.50
C LEU A 52 -12.16 -7.06 8.53
N PRO A 53 -12.60 -7.68 9.63
CA PRO A 53 -11.68 -8.34 10.55
C PRO A 53 -11.02 -9.57 9.90
N GLU A 54 -9.90 -10.01 10.47
CA GLU A 54 -9.31 -11.31 10.13
C GLU A 54 -10.34 -12.44 10.36
N ASP A 55 -10.37 -13.41 9.45
CA ASP A 55 -11.34 -14.53 9.42
C ASP A 55 -12.83 -14.12 9.35
N ALA A 56 -13.13 -12.93 8.80
CA ALA A 56 -14.50 -12.48 8.58
C ALA A 56 -15.37 -13.54 7.86
N PHE A 57 -16.66 -13.59 8.22
CA PHE A 57 -17.65 -14.38 7.50
C PHE A 57 -18.48 -13.48 6.58
N VAL A 58 -18.38 -13.73 5.27
CA VAL A 58 -18.98 -12.94 4.20
C VAL A 58 -20.00 -13.79 3.44
N ILE A 59 -21.14 -13.18 3.11
CA ILE A 59 -22.16 -13.80 2.26
C ILE A 59 -22.15 -13.06 0.93
N ASP A 60 -21.86 -13.81 -0.15
CA ASP A 60 -21.80 -13.31 -1.53
C ASP A 60 -23.05 -13.80 -2.28
N VAL A 61 -24.09 -12.95 -2.36
CA VAL A 61 -25.35 -13.27 -3.04
C VAL A 61 -25.28 -12.78 -4.49
N GLY A 62 -25.42 -13.74 -5.42
CA GLY A 62 -25.11 -13.53 -6.83
C GLY A 62 -23.60 -13.56 -7.05
N ALA A 63 -22.97 -14.67 -6.66
CA ALA A 63 -21.51 -14.81 -6.72
C ALA A 63 -20.98 -14.87 -8.17
N ASN A 64 -21.84 -15.18 -9.14
CA ASN A 64 -21.56 -15.29 -10.57
C ASN A 64 -20.31 -16.17 -10.81
N ILE A 65 -19.34 -15.72 -11.60
CA ILE A 65 -18.08 -16.43 -11.85
C ILE A 65 -17.11 -16.45 -10.64
N GLY A 66 -17.46 -15.81 -9.53
CA GLY A 66 -16.67 -15.81 -8.29
C GLY A 66 -15.66 -14.67 -8.15
N ASN A 67 -15.80 -13.56 -8.88
CA ASN A 67 -14.91 -12.40 -8.74
C ASN A 67 -14.83 -11.91 -7.28
N HIS A 68 -15.99 -11.64 -6.67
CA HIS A 68 -16.09 -11.17 -5.29
C HIS A 68 -15.70 -12.25 -4.27
N THR A 69 -16.25 -13.47 -4.43
CA THR A 69 -15.90 -14.65 -3.63
C THR A 69 -14.38 -14.88 -3.55
N LEU A 70 -13.69 -14.89 -4.69
CA LEU A 70 -12.24 -15.10 -4.72
C LEU A 70 -11.47 -13.96 -4.06
N PHE A 71 -11.90 -12.71 -4.26
CA PHE A 71 -11.25 -11.58 -3.60
C PHE A 71 -11.38 -11.69 -2.08
N PHE A 72 -12.60 -11.81 -1.55
CA PHE A 72 -12.80 -11.82 -0.11
C PHE A 72 -12.13 -13.03 0.55
N SER A 73 -12.11 -14.21 -0.10
CA SER A 73 -11.46 -15.39 0.50
C SER A 73 -9.95 -15.43 0.35
N ALA A 74 -9.43 -15.28 -0.88
CA ALA A 74 -8.00 -15.43 -1.16
C ALA A 74 -7.18 -14.21 -0.74
N VAL A 75 -7.79 -13.03 -0.80
CA VAL A 75 -7.11 -11.74 -0.56
C VAL A 75 -7.40 -11.24 0.85
N ALA A 76 -8.66 -11.13 1.24
CA ALA A 76 -9.04 -10.64 2.57
C ALA A 76 -9.04 -11.75 3.66
N GLY A 77 -8.82 -13.01 3.27
CA GLY A 77 -8.75 -14.13 4.22
C GLY A 77 -10.09 -14.60 4.78
N ALA A 78 -11.21 -14.09 4.25
CA ALA A 78 -12.54 -14.37 4.77
C ALA A 78 -13.04 -15.79 4.45
N ARG A 79 -13.93 -16.29 5.31
CA ARG A 79 -14.81 -17.42 5.02
C ARG A 79 -16.03 -16.94 4.26
N ILE A 80 -16.38 -17.63 3.17
CA ILE A 80 -17.44 -17.19 2.26
C ILE A 80 -18.57 -18.20 2.21
N LEU A 81 -19.80 -17.70 2.25
CA LEU A 81 -20.99 -18.41 1.76
C LEU A 81 -21.38 -17.78 0.42
N ALA A 82 -21.06 -18.47 -0.67
CA ALA A 82 -21.33 -18.01 -2.04
C ALA A 82 -22.64 -18.63 -2.55
N ILE A 83 -23.55 -17.77 -3.00
CA ILE A 83 -24.86 -18.17 -3.50
C ILE A 83 -24.93 -17.86 -5.01
N GLU A 84 -25.13 -18.90 -5.82
CA GLU A 84 -25.22 -18.76 -7.28
C GLU A 84 -26.22 -19.78 -7.88
N PRO A 85 -27.40 -19.33 -8.35
CA PRO A 85 -28.41 -20.21 -8.94
C PRO A 85 -28.15 -20.59 -10.41
N ASN A 86 -27.40 -19.81 -11.18
CA ASN A 86 -27.15 -20.05 -12.59
C ASN A 86 -26.16 -21.21 -12.80
N GLY A 87 -26.56 -22.24 -13.55
CA GLY A 87 -25.76 -23.44 -13.73
C GLY A 87 -24.42 -23.23 -14.43
N GLU A 88 -24.34 -22.32 -15.40
CA GLU A 88 -23.10 -22.01 -16.12
C GLU A 88 -22.13 -21.21 -15.23
N ALA A 89 -22.62 -20.14 -14.59
CA ALA A 89 -21.82 -19.34 -13.67
C ALA A 89 -21.31 -20.18 -12.48
N LEU A 90 -22.16 -21.04 -11.92
CA LEU A 90 -21.82 -21.97 -10.85
C LEU A 90 -20.69 -22.94 -11.24
N HIS A 91 -20.67 -23.42 -12.48
CA HIS A 91 -19.58 -24.27 -12.97
C HIS A 91 -18.24 -23.51 -12.96
N ILE A 92 -18.25 -22.26 -13.43
CA ILE A 92 -17.07 -21.39 -13.46
C ILE A 92 -16.63 -21.04 -12.03
N LEU A 93 -17.56 -20.68 -11.13
CA LEU A 93 -17.30 -20.40 -9.72
C LEU A 93 -16.60 -21.58 -9.03
N ARG A 94 -17.10 -22.80 -9.20
CA ARG A 94 -16.49 -24.01 -8.62
C ARG A 94 -15.09 -24.25 -9.16
N ALA A 95 -14.88 -24.07 -10.48
CA ALA A 95 -13.56 -24.17 -11.08
C ALA A 95 -12.60 -23.12 -10.49
N ASN A 96 -13.05 -21.88 -10.34
CA ASN A 96 -12.29 -20.77 -9.76
C ASN A 96 -11.91 -21.01 -8.30
N VAL A 97 -12.84 -21.46 -7.46
CA VAL A 97 -12.56 -21.81 -6.05
C VAL A 97 -11.56 -22.95 -5.97
N SER A 98 -11.73 -24.00 -6.79
CA SER A 98 -10.81 -25.15 -6.81
C SER A 98 -9.41 -24.79 -7.32
N LEU A 99 -9.30 -23.89 -8.30
CA LEU A 99 -8.04 -23.48 -8.90
C LEU A 99 -7.13 -22.74 -7.90
N ASN A 100 -7.73 -22.16 -6.85
CA ASN A 100 -7.05 -21.41 -5.80
C ASN A 100 -6.96 -22.17 -4.46
N GLY A 101 -7.43 -23.43 -4.39
CA GLY A 101 -7.36 -24.22 -3.16
C GLY A 101 -8.24 -23.70 -2.01
N LEU A 102 -9.37 -23.06 -2.33
CA LEU A 102 -10.22 -22.35 -1.35
C LEU A 102 -11.42 -23.18 -0.86
N GLN A 103 -11.47 -24.47 -1.16
CA GLN A 103 -12.62 -25.34 -0.84
C GLN A 103 -12.94 -25.40 0.66
N ASP A 104 -11.93 -25.24 1.52
CA ASP A 104 -12.11 -25.24 2.98
C ASP A 104 -12.67 -23.92 3.53
N ARG A 105 -12.66 -22.85 2.71
CA ARG A 105 -13.08 -21.49 3.10
C ARG A 105 -14.34 -21.01 2.41
N VAL A 106 -14.72 -21.63 1.30
CA VAL A 106 -15.86 -21.20 0.47
C VAL A 106 -16.91 -22.31 0.41
N ASP A 107 -18.06 -22.10 1.05
CA ASP A 107 -19.26 -22.93 0.89
C ASP A 107 -20.12 -22.37 -0.25
N ILE A 108 -20.35 -23.16 -1.29
CA ILE A 108 -21.12 -22.76 -2.48
C ILE A 108 -22.50 -23.41 -2.43
N LYS A 109 -23.57 -22.60 -2.46
CA LYS A 109 -24.95 -23.08 -2.55
C LYS A 109 -25.56 -22.79 -3.92
N PRO A 110 -26.01 -23.82 -4.66
CA PRO A 110 -26.69 -23.67 -5.94
C PRO A 110 -28.17 -23.35 -5.78
N ILE A 111 -28.48 -22.24 -5.12
CA ILE A 111 -29.84 -21.81 -4.77
C ILE A 111 -29.98 -20.32 -5.06
N ALA A 112 -31.21 -19.82 -5.10
CA ALA A 112 -31.52 -18.40 -5.04
C ALA A 112 -31.91 -17.99 -3.61
N LEU A 113 -31.84 -16.69 -3.31
CA LEU A 113 -32.38 -16.14 -2.07
C LEU A 113 -33.60 -15.26 -2.35
N GLY A 114 -34.55 -15.26 -1.43
CA GLY A 114 -35.74 -14.43 -1.49
C GLY A 114 -36.41 -14.29 -0.13
N ALA A 115 -37.56 -13.60 -0.13
CA ALA A 115 -38.32 -13.30 1.10
C ALA A 115 -38.89 -14.58 1.74
N GLU A 116 -39.20 -15.59 0.94
CA GLU A 116 -39.80 -16.86 1.34
C GLU A 116 -39.10 -18.03 0.64
N ALA A 117 -39.25 -19.23 1.21
CA ALA A 117 -38.77 -20.46 0.57
C ALA A 117 -39.71 -20.87 -0.58
N GLY A 118 -39.14 -21.36 -1.67
CA GLY A 118 -39.92 -21.72 -2.86
C GLY A 118 -39.08 -22.28 -4.00
N MET A 119 -39.61 -22.19 -5.21
CA MET A 119 -38.93 -22.55 -6.45
C MET A 119 -38.93 -21.36 -7.41
N GLY A 120 -37.94 -21.29 -8.30
CA GLY A 120 -37.85 -20.26 -9.33
C GLY A 120 -37.14 -20.75 -10.60
N ASN A 121 -37.22 -19.94 -11.64
CA ASN A 121 -36.53 -20.15 -12.90
C ASN A 121 -35.47 -19.06 -13.10
N VAL A 122 -34.28 -19.47 -13.54
CA VAL A 122 -33.24 -18.55 -13.98
C VAL A 122 -33.61 -18.05 -15.38
N ILE A 123 -33.61 -16.74 -15.56
CA ILE A 123 -33.91 -16.09 -16.82
C ILE A 123 -32.63 -15.40 -17.30
N GLU A 124 -32.15 -15.82 -18.47
CA GLU A 124 -31.03 -15.22 -19.17
C GLU A 124 -31.56 -14.44 -20.37
N GLU A 125 -31.41 -13.12 -20.36
CA GLU A 125 -31.86 -12.28 -21.49
C GLU A 125 -30.77 -12.16 -22.58
N ASP A 126 -29.49 -12.32 -22.23
CA ASP A 126 -28.34 -12.22 -23.13
C ASP A 126 -27.21 -13.17 -22.72
N SER A 127 -26.93 -14.18 -23.56
CA SER A 127 -25.84 -15.16 -23.36
C SER A 127 -24.42 -14.53 -23.32
N SER A 128 -24.26 -13.27 -23.70
CA SER A 128 -22.99 -12.53 -23.60
C SER A 128 -22.82 -11.78 -22.28
N ARG A 129 -23.79 -11.86 -21.36
CA ARG A 129 -23.76 -11.20 -20.05
C ARG A 129 -24.30 -12.13 -18.96
N LEU A 130 -23.48 -13.09 -18.55
CA LEU A 130 -23.86 -14.07 -17.52
C LEU A 130 -24.25 -13.39 -16.20
N GLY A 131 -23.66 -12.23 -15.89
CA GLY A 131 -23.99 -11.45 -14.70
C GLY A 131 -25.40 -10.86 -14.67
N MET A 132 -26.09 -10.76 -15.81
CA MET A 132 -27.46 -10.20 -15.87
C MET A 132 -28.56 -11.25 -15.63
N ALA A 133 -28.19 -12.47 -15.25
CA ALA A 133 -29.16 -13.53 -14.99
C ALA A 133 -29.96 -13.22 -13.72
N ARG A 134 -31.29 -13.28 -13.82
CA ARG A 134 -32.21 -13.06 -12.68
C ARG A 134 -33.04 -14.29 -12.38
N VAL A 135 -33.55 -14.38 -11.15
CA VAL A 135 -34.45 -15.47 -10.75
C VAL A 135 -35.88 -14.95 -10.67
N MET A 136 -36.78 -15.61 -11.38
CA MET A 136 -38.23 -15.39 -11.26
C MET A 136 -38.84 -16.53 -10.46
N VAL A 137 -39.44 -16.22 -9.31
CA VAL A 137 -40.10 -17.20 -8.45
C VAL A 137 -41.36 -17.72 -9.14
N THR A 138 -41.46 -19.04 -9.33
CA THR A 138 -42.62 -19.71 -9.94
C THR A 138 -42.84 -21.09 -9.31
N ALA A 139 -44.09 -21.55 -9.24
CA ALA A 139 -44.42 -22.83 -8.61
C ALA A 139 -43.82 -24.05 -9.34
N ASP A 140 -43.53 -23.91 -10.63
CA ASP A 140 -42.94 -24.91 -11.52
C ASP A 140 -41.42 -24.72 -11.74
N GLY A 141 -40.80 -23.83 -10.98
CA GLY A 141 -39.37 -23.51 -11.07
C GLY A 141 -38.46 -24.70 -10.81
N GLN A 142 -37.25 -24.67 -11.38
CA GLN A 142 -36.24 -25.73 -11.22
C GLN A 142 -35.15 -25.40 -10.19
N VAL A 143 -35.04 -24.13 -9.78
CA VAL A 143 -34.04 -23.67 -8.81
C VAL A 143 -34.69 -23.46 -7.44
N PRO A 144 -34.16 -24.06 -6.36
CA PRO A 144 -34.63 -23.78 -5.00
C PRO A 144 -34.38 -22.33 -4.60
N VAL A 145 -35.37 -21.71 -3.97
CA VAL A 145 -35.29 -20.38 -3.35
C VAL A 145 -35.34 -20.57 -1.83
N ALA A 146 -34.42 -19.94 -1.10
CA ALA A 146 -34.36 -20.00 0.36
C ALA A 146 -34.32 -18.62 0.99
N ARG A 147 -34.64 -18.54 2.29
CA ARG A 147 -34.40 -17.34 3.10
C ARG A 147 -32.99 -17.36 3.64
N LEU A 148 -32.35 -16.19 3.70
CA LEU A 148 -30.99 -16.10 4.24
C LEU A 148 -30.95 -16.47 5.73
N ASP A 149 -31.99 -16.09 6.47
CA ASP A 149 -32.13 -16.39 7.91
C ASP A 149 -32.09 -17.90 8.23
N ASP A 150 -32.54 -18.74 7.30
CA ASP A 150 -32.56 -20.18 7.49
C ASP A 150 -31.19 -20.81 7.26
N ILE A 151 -30.39 -20.26 6.33
CA ILE A 151 -29.08 -20.81 5.97
C ILE A 151 -27.91 -20.21 6.76
N ALA A 152 -28.02 -18.96 7.22
CA ALA A 152 -26.98 -18.27 8.00
C ALA A 152 -27.14 -18.43 9.51
N ARG A 153 -28.02 -19.34 9.96
CA ARG A 153 -28.38 -19.50 11.38
C ARG A 153 -27.16 -19.86 12.23
N GLY A 154 -26.97 -19.10 13.32
CA GLY A 154 -25.89 -19.36 14.29
C GLY A 154 -24.49 -18.93 13.83
N GLN A 155 -24.35 -18.28 12.67
CA GLN A 155 -23.11 -17.62 12.26
C GLN A 155 -23.19 -16.11 12.51
N HIS A 156 -22.06 -15.50 12.87
CA HIS A 156 -21.89 -14.05 12.94
C HIS A 156 -21.41 -13.53 11.59
N VAL A 157 -22.27 -12.79 10.89
CA VAL A 157 -22.01 -12.29 9.53
C VAL A 157 -21.43 -10.89 9.62
N HIS A 158 -20.34 -10.63 8.88
CA HIS A 158 -19.67 -9.33 8.86
C HIS A 158 -20.05 -8.50 7.63
N LEU A 159 -20.32 -9.16 6.51
CA LEU A 159 -20.69 -8.53 5.25
C LEU A 159 -21.71 -9.39 4.49
N ILE A 160 -22.72 -8.74 3.92
CA ILE A 160 -23.62 -9.33 2.92
C ILE A 160 -23.51 -8.48 1.66
N LYS A 161 -23.07 -9.10 0.56
CA LYS A 161 -23.16 -8.53 -0.80
C LYS A 161 -24.41 -9.08 -1.47
N ILE A 162 -25.18 -8.20 -2.11
CA ILE A 162 -26.41 -8.52 -2.82
C ILE A 162 -26.37 -7.83 -4.18
N ASP A 163 -26.26 -8.63 -5.23
CA ASP A 163 -26.42 -8.21 -6.61
C ASP A 163 -26.96 -9.42 -7.37
N VAL A 164 -28.28 -9.37 -7.63
CA VAL A 164 -29.11 -10.50 -8.08
C VAL A 164 -30.14 -10.04 -9.12
N GLU A 165 -29.86 -8.90 -9.76
CA GLU A 165 -30.57 -8.35 -10.92
C GLU A 165 -32.10 -8.27 -10.74
N GLY A 166 -32.53 -7.60 -9.66
CA GLY A 166 -33.93 -7.24 -9.41
C GLY A 166 -34.62 -7.95 -8.26
N MET A 167 -33.90 -8.80 -7.51
CA MET A 167 -34.40 -9.51 -6.33
C MET A 167 -33.84 -8.97 -5.01
N GLU A 168 -33.14 -7.83 -5.02
CA GLU A 168 -32.37 -7.32 -3.87
C GLU A 168 -33.25 -7.10 -2.65
N VAL A 169 -34.43 -6.51 -2.85
CA VAL A 169 -35.40 -6.23 -1.79
C VAL A 169 -35.92 -7.52 -1.15
N ASP A 170 -36.16 -8.57 -1.94
CA ASP A 170 -36.66 -9.84 -1.42
C ASP A 170 -35.57 -10.63 -0.70
N VAL A 171 -34.33 -10.57 -1.18
CA VAL A 171 -33.17 -11.08 -0.43
C VAL A 171 -33.05 -10.39 0.93
N LEU A 172 -33.16 -9.05 0.95
CA LEU A 172 -33.11 -8.27 2.20
C LEU A 172 -34.24 -8.67 3.17
N ARG A 173 -35.47 -8.85 2.67
CA ARG A 173 -36.61 -9.34 3.48
C ARG A 173 -36.36 -10.73 4.05
N GLY A 174 -35.74 -11.61 3.28
CA GLY A 174 -35.34 -12.95 3.72
C GLY A 174 -34.16 -12.97 4.70
N ALA A 175 -33.50 -11.82 4.92
CA ALA A 175 -32.29 -11.66 5.73
C ALA A 175 -32.49 -10.82 6.99
N ILE A 176 -33.71 -10.34 7.29
CA ILE A 176 -33.99 -9.40 8.39
C ILE A 176 -33.43 -9.93 9.72
N GLY A 177 -33.70 -11.19 10.07
CA GLY A 177 -33.25 -11.75 11.35
C GLY A 177 -31.72 -11.86 11.46
N THR A 178 -31.02 -11.99 10.34
CA THR A 178 -29.56 -11.99 10.26
C THR A 178 -28.98 -10.59 10.35
N ILE A 179 -29.61 -9.62 9.67
CA ILE A 179 -29.24 -8.21 9.71
C ILE A 179 -29.36 -7.67 11.14
N GLU A 180 -30.51 -7.90 11.80
CA GLU A 180 -30.73 -7.45 13.18
C GLU A 180 -29.75 -8.10 14.16
N ARG A 181 -29.46 -9.40 14.00
CA ARG A 181 -28.59 -10.15 14.91
C ARG A 181 -27.13 -9.77 14.79
N CYS A 182 -26.62 -9.57 13.57
CA CYS A 182 -25.18 -9.42 13.34
C CYS A 182 -24.77 -7.98 13.01
N SER A 183 -25.72 -7.11 12.66
CA SER A 183 -25.44 -5.75 12.16
C SER A 183 -24.33 -5.73 11.08
N PRO A 184 -24.36 -6.59 10.05
CA PRO A 184 -23.31 -6.68 9.04
C PRO A 184 -23.23 -5.41 8.20
N LYS A 185 -22.08 -5.14 7.57
CA LYS A 185 -22.05 -4.22 6.43
C LYS A 185 -22.88 -4.80 5.28
N LEU A 186 -23.53 -3.95 4.50
CA LEU A 186 -24.33 -4.37 3.35
C LEU A 186 -23.84 -3.69 2.09
N LEU A 187 -23.47 -4.47 1.08
CA LEU A 187 -23.24 -3.98 -0.28
C LEU A 187 -24.44 -4.40 -1.12
N VAL A 188 -25.21 -3.44 -1.62
CA VAL A 188 -26.44 -3.72 -2.37
C VAL A 188 -26.39 -2.96 -3.69
N GLU A 189 -26.50 -3.68 -4.80
CA GLU A 189 -26.66 -3.06 -6.11
C GLU A 189 -28.06 -2.43 -6.23
N ALA A 190 -28.12 -1.23 -6.80
CA ALA A 190 -29.38 -0.61 -7.16
C ALA A 190 -29.18 0.26 -8.40
N ALA A 191 -29.42 -0.33 -9.58
CA ALA A 191 -29.21 0.32 -10.87
C ALA A 191 -30.07 1.57 -11.12
N THR A 192 -31.18 1.74 -10.39
CA THR A 192 -32.11 2.86 -10.55
C THR A 192 -32.40 3.57 -9.23
N ALA A 193 -32.82 4.84 -9.32
CA ALA A 193 -33.25 5.60 -8.15
C ALA A 193 -34.44 4.94 -7.43
N GLN A 194 -35.33 4.24 -8.15
CA GLN A 194 -36.44 3.51 -7.56
C GLN A 194 -35.95 2.29 -6.78
N ALA A 195 -35.06 1.49 -7.37
CA ALA A 195 -34.46 0.34 -6.68
C ALA A 195 -33.76 0.78 -5.39
N LEU A 196 -33.04 1.91 -5.42
CA LEU A 196 -32.41 2.47 -4.22
C LEU A 196 -33.44 2.87 -3.15
N GLN A 197 -34.56 3.50 -3.56
CA GLN A 197 -35.63 3.85 -2.62
C GLN A 197 -36.24 2.61 -1.97
N ASP A 198 -36.43 1.53 -2.73
CA ASP A 198 -37.02 0.29 -2.22
C ASP A 198 -36.06 -0.42 -1.25
N VAL A 199 -34.75 -0.44 -1.55
CA VAL A 199 -33.71 -0.91 -0.63
C VAL A 199 -33.67 -0.08 0.66
N GLU A 200 -33.69 1.26 0.54
CA GLU A 200 -33.70 2.15 1.69
C GLU A 200 -34.97 1.99 2.55
N ALA A 201 -36.11 1.66 1.94
CA ALA A 201 -37.35 1.41 2.66
C ALA A 201 -37.27 0.19 3.60
N VAL A 202 -36.49 -0.84 3.23
CA VAL A 202 -36.23 -2.00 4.09
C VAL A 202 -35.17 -1.70 5.14
N LEU A 203 -34.10 -0.99 4.77
CA LEU A 203 -32.92 -0.82 5.61
C LEU A 203 -33.03 0.31 6.65
N ARG A 204 -33.70 1.43 6.32
CA ARG A 204 -33.83 2.56 7.25
C ARG A 204 -34.51 2.22 8.58
N PRO A 205 -35.60 1.42 8.62
CA PRO A 205 -36.21 0.94 9.86
C PRO A 205 -35.26 0.10 10.73
N LEU A 206 -34.32 -0.62 10.11
CA LEU A 206 -33.30 -1.43 10.79
C LEU A 206 -32.10 -0.61 11.28
N GLY A 207 -32.14 0.73 11.17
CA GLY A 207 -31.08 1.62 11.62
C GLY A 207 -29.95 1.83 10.60
N TYR A 208 -30.07 1.30 9.38
CA TYR A 208 -29.03 1.43 8.36
C TYR A 208 -29.10 2.74 7.60
N ARG A 209 -27.94 3.22 7.13
CA ARG A 209 -27.80 4.40 6.28
C ARG A 209 -26.80 4.12 5.16
N LYS A 210 -27.06 4.72 3.99
CA LYS A 210 -26.13 4.75 2.87
C LYS A 210 -24.90 5.55 3.25
N ILE A 211 -23.72 4.94 3.12
CA ILE A 211 -22.41 5.52 3.45
C ILE A 211 -21.67 5.93 2.18
N LYS A 212 -21.65 5.06 1.17
CA LYS A 212 -20.86 5.24 -0.05
C LYS A 212 -21.52 4.56 -1.25
N VAL A 213 -21.14 4.99 -2.45
CA VAL A 213 -21.55 4.40 -3.74
C VAL A 213 -20.31 4.06 -4.55
N TYR A 214 -20.38 2.97 -5.31
CA TYR A 214 -19.33 2.44 -6.17
C TYR A 214 -19.86 2.08 -7.56
N ASN A 215 -18.91 1.83 -8.48
CA ASN A 215 -19.08 1.21 -9.80
C ASN A 215 -19.94 2.00 -10.79
N GLU A 216 -19.96 1.54 -12.06
CA GLU A 216 -20.80 2.15 -13.12
C GLU A 216 -22.27 1.79 -12.93
N THR A 217 -22.56 0.50 -12.68
CA THR A 217 -23.84 0.08 -12.10
C THR A 217 -23.79 0.38 -10.60
N PRO A 218 -24.60 1.33 -10.08
CA PRO A 218 -24.42 1.80 -8.71
C PRO A 218 -24.59 0.69 -7.66
N THR A 219 -23.51 0.42 -6.92
CA THR A 219 -23.52 -0.44 -5.74
C THR A 219 -23.32 0.40 -4.48
N TYR A 220 -24.20 0.24 -3.50
CA TYR A 220 -24.25 1.08 -2.32
C TYR A 220 -23.81 0.33 -1.07
N LEU A 221 -22.92 0.95 -0.29
CA LEU A 221 -22.57 0.50 1.05
C LEU A 221 -23.56 1.08 2.06
N PHE A 222 -24.19 0.21 2.83
CA PHE A 222 -24.99 0.56 3.99
C PHE A 222 -24.35 0.02 5.28
N GLU A 223 -24.36 0.84 6.32
CA GLU A 223 -23.92 0.45 7.66
C GLU A 223 -24.97 0.85 8.69
N ALA A 224 -25.06 0.09 9.78
CA ALA A 224 -25.92 0.41 10.91
C ALA A 224 -25.39 1.67 11.60
N LYS A 225 -26.23 2.68 11.77
CA LYS A 225 -25.88 3.86 12.56
C LYS A 225 -25.93 3.45 14.03
N PHE A 226 -24.78 3.17 14.65
CA PHE A 226 -24.69 3.14 16.10
C PHE A 226 -25.21 4.50 16.61
N ALA A 227 -26.25 4.47 17.44
CA ALA A 227 -26.79 5.65 18.10
C ALA A 227 -25.68 6.30 18.92
N ASP A 228 -25.11 7.43 18.46
CA ASP A 228 -24.23 8.38 19.14
C ASP A 228 -23.34 7.83 20.28
N ALA A 229 -22.89 6.58 20.14
CA ALA A 229 -21.69 6.11 20.76
C ALA A 229 -20.61 6.72 19.89
N TYR A 230 -20.07 7.86 20.34
CA TYR A 230 -18.63 8.00 20.20
C TYR A 230 -18.09 6.63 20.61
N PRO A 231 -17.50 5.82 19.70
CA PRO A 231 -16.83 4.62 20.17
C PRO A 231 -15.93 5.13 21.28
N GLU A 232 -16.06 4.58 22.49
CA GLU A 232 -15.01 4.77 23.48
C GLU A 232 -13.73 4.48 22.70
N LYS A 233 -12.88 5.51 22.54
CA LYS A 233 -11.61 5.36 21.85
C LYS A 233 -10.85 4.26 22.58
N ARG A 234 -10.97 3.03 22.11
CA ARG A 234 -10.28 1.88 22.67
C ARG A 234 -8.99 1.78 21.92
N ILE A 235 -7.92 2.16 22.62
CA ILE A 235 -6.55 1.87 22.18
C ILE A 235 -6.50 0.40 21.79
N GLN A 236 -6.07 0.13 20.55
CA GLN A 236 -5.99 -1.25 20.08
C GLN A 236 -4.90 -1.97 20.87
N ALA A 237 -5.26 -3.12 21.46
CA ALA A 237 -4.29 -3.96 22.13
C ALA A 237 -3.30 -4.54 21.12
N ILE A 238 -2.04 -4.62 21.52
CA ILE A 238 -0.98 -5.25 20.74
C ILE A 238 -1.15 -6.75 20.85
N ASP A 239 -1.17 -7.45 19.71
CA ASP A 239 -1.22 -8.90 19.69
C ASP A 239 0.05 -9.49 20.35
N PRO A 240 -0.07 -10.32 21.41
CA PRO A 240 1.08 -10.99 22.02
C PRO A 240 1.91 -11.82 21.02
N MET A 241 1.31 -12.35 19.95
CA MET A 241 2.02 -13.06 18.88
C MET A 241 2.95 -12.15 18.09
N HIS A 242 2.59 -10.88 17.90
CA HIS A 242 3.47 -9.91 17.25
C HIS A 242 4.70 -9.64 18.10
N VAL A 243 4.53 -9.45 19.41
CA VAL A 243 5.66 -9.26 20.33
C VAL A 243 6.56 -10.49 20.38
N ALA A 244 5.98 -11.70 20.39
CA ALA A 244 6.72 -12.95 20.38
C ALA A 244 7.55 -13.18 19.10
N ALA A 245 7.19 -12.54 17.98
CA ALA A 245 7.91 -12.63 16.71
C ALA A 245 9.08 -11.63 16.59
N LEU A 246 9.22 -10.71 17.56
CA LEU A 246 10.27 -9.70 17.60
C LEU A 246 11.48 -10.19 18.42
N PRO A 247 12.64 -9.52 18.32
CA PRO A 247 13.69 -9.69 19.32
C PRO A 247 13.15 -9.41 20.74
N PRO A 248 13.86 -9.84 21.80
CA PRO A 248 13.44 -9.57 23.18
C PRO A 248 13.01 -8.11 23.35
N THR A 249 11.76 -7.91 23.75
CA THR A 249 11.13 -6.59 23.85
C THR A 249 10.64 -6.37 25.28
N GLU A 250 11.21 -5.41 25.98
CA GLU A 250 10.88 -5.01 27.35
C GLU A 250 9.87 -3.86 27.40
N GLU A 251 9.95 -2.91 26.47
CA GLU A 251 9.05 -1.76 26.42
C GLU A 251 8.83 -1.24 25.00
N ILE A 252 7.74 -0.50 24.82
CA ILE A 252 7.39 0.23 23.61
C ILE A 252 7.41 1.70 23.95
N VAL A 253 8.33 2.42 23.33
CA VAL A 253 8.58 3.83 23.63
C VAL A 253 8.44 4.69 22.40
N ALA A 254 8.05 5.95 22.59
CA ALA A 254 8.06 6.94 21.54
C ALA A 254 9.06 8.06 21.82
N GLY A 255 9.61 8.65 20.77
CA GLY A 255 10.48 9.81 20.81
C GLY A 255 9.99 10.91 19.86
N MET A 256 9.96 12.15 20.34
CA MET A 256 9.61 13.32 19.54
C MET A 256 10.49 14.52 19.89
N ALA A 257 10.67 15.41 18.93
CA ALA A 257 11.28 16.71 19.13
C ALA A 257 10.26 17.80 18.80
N THR A 258 10.29 18.88 19.56
CA THR A 258 9.40 20.02 19.37
C THR A 258 10.17 21.32 19.59
N VAL A 259 9.58 22.44 19.18
CA VAL A 259 10.14 23.78 19.37
C VAL A 259 9.18 24.64 20.19
N ALA A 260 9.71 25.62 20.92
CA ALA A 260 8.89 26.60 21.64
C ALA A 260 7.89 27.28 20.69
N GLY A 261 6.65 27.46 21.14
CA GLY A 261 5.55 27.99 20.32
C GLY A 261 4.71 26.93 19.60
N ASN A 262 5.04 25.63 19.68
CA ASN A 262 4.23 24.55 19.10
C ASN A 262 3.39 23.78 20.13
N GLU A 263 3.15 24.34 21.31
CA GLU A 263 2.58 23.65 22.47
C GLU A 263 1.16 23.11 22.23
N VAL A 264 0.38 23.77 21.37
CA VAL A 264 -0.98 23.35 21.02
C VAL A 264 -0.95 22.06 20.19
N ALA A 265 -0.17 22.04 19.11
CA ALA A 265 0.01 20.86 18.28
C ALA A 265 0.67 19.73 19.08
N LEU A 266 1.74 20.05 19.82
CA LEU A 266 2.43 19.13 20.72
C LEU A 266 1.46 18.44 21.68
N ARG A 267 0.57 19.20 22.33
CA ARG A 267 -0.42 18.62 23.25
C ARG A 267 -1.31 17.61 22.53
N ALA A 268 -1.83 17.92 21.36
CA ALA A 268 -2.72 17.03 20.62
C ALA A 268 -1.98 15.75 20.16
N THR A 269 -0.77 15.91 19.63
CA THR A 269 0.11 14.81 19.22
C THR A 269 0.45 13.90 20.39
N VAL A 270 0.91 14.46 21.51
CA VAL A 270 1.23 13.71 22.75
C VAL A 270 0.01 12.93 23.23
N MET A 271 -1.17 13.57 23.30
CA MET A 271 -2.38 12.91 23.77
C MET A 271 -2.86 11.77 22.85
N SER A 272 -2.50 11.81 21.56
CA SER A 272 -2.80 10.74 20.61
C SER A 272 -1.90 9.51 20.78
N LEU A 273 -0.63 9.70 21.19
CA LEU A 273 0.37 8.64 21.33
C LEU A 273 0.47 8.05 22.74
N LEU A 274 0.38 8.90 23.77
CA LEU A 274 0.68 8.55 25.17
C LEU A 274 -0.09 7.33 25.72
N PRO A 275 -1.36 7.10 25.34
CA PRO A 275 -2.08 5.89 25.76
C PRO A 275 -1.55 4.60 25.15
N GLN A 276 -0.83 4.68 24.03
CA GLN A 276 -0.39 3.53 23.22
C GLN A 276 1.05 3.09 23.53
N VAL A 277 1.80 3.86 24.33
CA VAL A 277 3.21 3.60 24.65
C VAL A 277 3.43 3.47 26.15
N ASP A 278 4.50 2.77 26.53
CA ASP A 278 4.93 2.65 27.92
C ASP A 278 5.56 3.94 28.41
N ARG A 279 6.34 4.59 27.53
CA ARG A 279 7.05 5.84 27.82
C ARG A 279 7.13 6.74 26.58
N LEU A 280 7.11 8.05 26.80
CA LEU A 280 7.30 9.06 25.76
C LEU A 280 8.49 9.96 26.12
N TYR A 281 9.45 10.07 25.22
CA TYR A 281 10.60 10.97 25.31
C TYR A 281 10.36 12.23 24.47
N VAL A 282 10.50 13.40 25.08
CA VAL A 282 10.24 14.69 24.42
C VAL A 282 11.46 15.59 24.51
N TYR A 283 12.03 15.93 23.37
CA TYR A 283 13.15 16.86 23.25
C TYR A 283 12.62 18.28 22.96
N LEU A 284 12.84 19.20 23.91
CA LEU A 284 12.25 20.53 23.93
C LEU A 284 13.28 21.57 23.44
N ASN A 285 13.27 21.89 22.14
CA ASN A 285 14.16 22.89 21.56
C ASN A 285 13.67 24.33 21.85
N GLY A 286 14.54 25.15 22.43
CA GLY A 286 14.27 26.57 22.69
C GLY A 286 13.37 26.84 23.89
N PHE A 287 13.08 25.83 24.72
CA PHE A 287 12.29 26.01 25.95
C PHE A 287 13.18 26.43 27.12
N THR A 288 12.68 27.32 27.97
CA THR A 288 13.31 27.63 29.28
C THR A 288 12.83 26.68 30.37
N GLU A 289 11.59 26.20 30.26
CA GLU A 289 10.95 25.24 31.15
C GLU A 289 10.04 24.31 30.36
N ALA A 290 9.84 23.09 30.86
CA ALA A 290 8.94 22.14 30.21
C ALA A 290 7.47 22.51 30.47
N PRO A 291 6.59 22.43 29.45
CA PRO A 291 5.16 22.63 29.65
C PRO A 291 4.61 21.69 30.73
N ARG A 292 3.68 22.17 31.54
CA ARG A 292 3.14 21.42 32.69
C ARG A 292 2.66 20.00 32.34
N PHE A 293 1.98 19.82 31.20
CA PHE A 293 1.48 18.51 30.75
C PHE A 293 2.60 17.53 30.32
N ILE A 294 3.80 18.03 30.05
CA ILE A 294 5.02 17.26 29.81
C ILE A 294 5.75 16.99 31.13
N ALA A 295 5.92 18.03 31.96
CA ALA A 295 6.70 17.97 33.19
C ALA A 295 6.07 17.08 34.28
N GLU A 296 4.74 17.09 34.40
CA GLU A 296 4.02 16.40 35.48
C GLU A 296 3.55 14.99 35.12
N HIS A 297 3.63 14.57 33.86
CA HIS A 297 3.07 13.28 33.43
C HIS A 297 4.04 12.12 33.72
N PRO A 298 3.60 11.03 34.40
CA PRO A 298 4.51 9.97 34.87
C PRO A 298 5.19 9.17 33.75
N LYS A 299 4.52 9.01 32.60
CA LYS A 299 5.08 8.34 31.41
C LYS A 299 6.01 9.20 30.57
N ILE A 300 6.10 10.51 30.83
CA ILE A 300 6.87 11.42 29.98
C ILE A 300 8.25 11.67 30.59
N ARG A 301 9.28 11.54 29.76
CA ARG A 301 10.65 11.97 30.05
C ARG A 301 11.00 13.07 29.06
N HIS A 302 11.68 14.11 29.52
CA HIS A 302 11.98 15.24 28.66
C HIS A 302 13.40 15.74 28.86
N PHE A 303 13.93 16.38 27.81
CA PHE A 303 15.18 17.10 27.84
C PHE A 303 14.95 18.51 27.30
N ILE A 304 15.50 19.51 27.99
CA ILE A 304 15.39 20.91 27.59
C ILE A 304 16.70 21.33 26.93
N ASP A 305 16.59 21.73 25.67
CA ASP A 305 17.66 22.34 24.91
C ASP A 305 17.40 23.84 24.80
N THR A 306 17.81 24.60 25.81
CA THR A 306 17.38 26.00 25.99
C THR A 306 17.75 26.91 24.82
N ASP A 307 18.88 26.65 24.15
CA ASP A 307 19.27 27.42 22.96
C ASP A 307 18.63 26.90 21.66
N GLY A 308 18.06 25.69 21.67
CA GLY A 308 17.41 25.04 20.54
C GLY A 308 18.31 24.82 19.33
N SER A 309 19.62 24.93 19.49
CA SER A 309 20.58 25.03 18.40
C SER A 309 21.25 23.71 18.07
N ARG A 310 21.19 22.72 18.97
CA ARG A 310 22.05 21.53 18.94
C ARG A 310 21.61 20.51 17.89
N TYR A 311 20.44 19.90 18.07
CA TYR A 311 20.04 18.72 17.28
C TYR A 311 18.75 18.92 16.49
N GLY A 312 17.91 19.92 16.82
CA GLY A 312 16.69 20.20 16.08
C GLY A 312 15.73 18.99 16.06
N ASP A 313 15.33 18.58 14.86
CA ASP A 313 14.45 17.40 14.65
C ASP A 313 15.08 16.08 15.14
N ALA A 314 16.40 15.93 15.06
CA ALA A 314 17.11 14.74 15.53
C ALA A 314 16.99 14.51 17.04
N GLY A 315 16.58 15.53 17.81
CA GLY A 315 16.27 15.40 19.23
C GLY A 315 15.27 14.28 19.54
N LYS A 316 14.43 13.89 18.56
CA LYS A 316 13.48 12.77 18.69
C LYS A 316 14.15 11.41 18.95
N PHE A 317 15.46 11.29 18.74
CA PHE A 317 16.25 10.10 19.04
C PHE A 317 16.94 10.12 20.41
N TRP A 318 16.81 11.20 21.20
CA TRP A 318 17.40 11.29 22.54
C TRP A 318 16.92 10.16 23.49
N GLY A 319 15.68 9.72 23.34
CA GLY A 319 15.13 8.61 24.10
C GLY A 319 15.75 7.25 23.75
N LEU A 320 16.26 7.09 22.53
CA LEU A 320 16.77 5.81 22.03
C LEU A 320 18.03 5.38 22.80
N GLU A 321 18.87 6.33 23.20
CA GLU A 321 20.08 6.09 24.01
C GLU A 321 19.78 5.65 25.45
N GLN A 322 18.52 5.75 25.89
CA GLN A 322 18.08 5.48 27.26
C GLN A 322 17.30 4.17 27.40
N VAL A 323 17.11 3.46 26.29
CA VAL A 323 16.36 2.21 26.26
C VAL A 323 17.20 1.09 25.69
N LYS A 324 16.84 -0.13 26.04
CA LYS A 324 17.43 -1.35 25.51
C LYS A 324 16.29 -2.34 25.27
N ASP A 325 16.42 -3.16 24.23
CA ASP A 325 15.47 -4.23 23.96
C ASP A 325 14.03 -3.67 23.87
N ALA A 326 13.90 -2.52 23.21
CA ALA A 326 12.65 -1.77 23.06
C ALA A 326 12.25 -1.60 21.60
N ILE A 327 10.94 -1.51 21.35
CA ILE A 327 10.39 -0.96 20.11
C ILE A 327 10.39 0.56 20.25
N TYR A 328 11.11 1.24 19.36
CA TYR A 328 11.23 2.68 19.34
C TYR A 328 10.38 3.26 18.21
N ILE A 329 9.49 4.19 18.56
CA ILE A 329 8.60 4.88 17.62
C ILE A 329 9.03 6.35 17.55
N SER A 330 9.52 6.76 16.40
CA SER A 330 9.96 8.13 16.17
C SER A 330 8.83 8.92 15.51
N CYS A 331 8.49 10.06 16.13
CA CYS A 331 7.29 10.86 15.86
C CYS A 331 7.62 12.34 15.62
N ASP A 332 6.75 13.02 14.88
CA ASP A 332 6.72 14.49 14.79
C ASP A 332 5.71 15.07 15.80
N ASP A 333 5.80 16.37 16.05
CA ASP A 333 4.99 17.08 17.06
C ASP A 333 3.69 17.68 16.51
N ASP A 334 3.44 17.53 15.21
CA ASP A 334 2.30 18.09 14.47
C ASP A 334 1.47 17.02 13.72
N ILE A 335 1.45 15.78 14.24
CA ILE A 335 0.69 14.66 13.68
C ILE A 335 -0.23 14.05 14.74
N ILE A 336 -1.50 13.84 14.38
CA ILE A 336 -2.42 13.01 15.16
C ILE A 336 -2.25 11.56 14.74
N TYR A 337 -1.83 10.73 15.70
CA TYR A 337 -1.70 9.29 15.52
C TYR A 337 -3.00 8.58 15.93
N PRO A 338 -3.55 7.70 15.09
CA PRO A 338 -4.79 6.99 15.39
C PRO A 338 -4.60 5.98 16.52
N ASP A 339 -5.70 5.56 17.17
CA ASP A 339 -5.67 4.73 18.38
C ASP A 339 -5.15 3.29 18.16
N ASP A 340 -4.97 2.90 16.89
CA ASP A 340 -4.37 1.64 16.43
C ASP A 340 -2.92 1.79 15.95
N PHE A 341 -2.36 3.00 15.98
CA PHE A 341 -1.08 3.31 15.35
C PHE A 341 0.04 2.39 15.83
N VAL A 342 0.26 2.33 17.15
CA VAL A 342 1.34 1.52 17.72
C VAL A 342 1.12 0.04 17.43
N ALA A 343 -0.10 -0.47 17.62
CA ALA A 343 -0.42 -1.87 17.36
C ALA A 343 -0.13 -2.28 15.92
N ARG A 344 -0.49 -1.44 14.94
CA ARG A 344 -0.23 -1.68 13.52
C ARG A 344 1.25 -1.59 13.17
N MET A 345 1.98 -0.61 13.71
CA MET A 345 3.42 -0.49 13.48
C MET A 345 4.19 -1.69 14.06
N VAL A 346 3.81 -2.16 15.25
CA VAL A 346 4.37 -3.37 15.87
C VAL A 346 4.08 -4.62 15.04
N GLY A 347 2.85 -4.76 14.53
CA GLY A 347 2.49 -5.86 13.62
C GLY A 347 3.33 -5.88 12.34
N GLU A 348 3.60 -4.72 11.74
CA GLU A 348 4.46 -4.61 10.56
C GLU A 348 5.93 -4.96 10.85
N LEU A 349 6.46 -4.54 12.01
CA LEU A 349 7.79 -4.95 12.46
C LEU A 349 7.86 -6.46 12.72
N ALA A 350 6.83 -7.04 13.34
CA ALA A 350 6.76 -8.46 13.66
C ALA A 350 6.83 -9.33 12.39
N GLN A 351 6.13 -8.93 11.33
CA GLN A 351 6.22 -9.59 10.01
C GLN A 351 7.64 -9.55 9.42
N LEU A 352 8.45 -8.56 9.80
CA LEU A 352 9.84 -8.40 9.40
C LEU A 352 10.83 -8.90 10.48
N ARG A 353 10.33 -9.59 11.52
CA ARG A 353 11.11 -10.11 12.65
C ARG A 353 11.95 -9.04 13.36
N GLY A 354 11.47 -7.79 13.32
CA GLY A 354 12.17 -6.63 13.86
C GLY A 354 13.48 -6.26 13.14
N GLN A 355 13.80 -6.86 11.99
CA GLN A 355 15.07 -6.68 11.26
C GLN A 355 15.06 -5.51 10.25
N ALA A 356 14.14 -4.57 10.41
CA ALA A 356 13.93 -3.48 9.47
C ALA A 356 13.44 -2.22 10.18
N VAL A 357 13.49 -1.09 9.47
CA VAL A 357 12.73 0.12 9.81
C VAL A 357 11.42 0.10 9.04
N VAL A 358 10.31 0.39 9.71
CA VAL A 358 9.03 0.64 9.04
C VAL A 358 8.62 2.09 9.27
N SER A 359 7.97 2.72 8.29
CA SER A 359 7.42 4.06 8.42
C SER A 359 6.08 4.21 7.70
N VAL A 360 5.34 5.28 7.96
CA VAL A 360 4.11 5.58 7.17
C VAL A 360 4.45 6.45 5.96
N HIS A 361 5.31 7.45 6.17
CA HIS A 361 5.87 8.29 5.11
C HIS A 361 7.25 7.80 4.70
N GLY A 362 7.54 7.82 3.40
CA GLY A 362 8.88 7.55 2.87
C GLY A 362 9.02 7.90 1.40
N SER A 363 10.22 7.73 0.85
CA SER A 363 10.48 8.02 -0.55
C SER A 363 11.46 7.05 -1.22
N ILE A 364 11.23 6.82 -2.51
CA ILE A 364 12.18 6.17 -3.41
C ILE A 364 12.91 7.28 -4.16
N ILE A 365 14.21 7.40 -3.94
CA ILE A 365 15.06 8.32 -4.70
C ILE A 365 15.28 7.77 -6.11
N LEU A 366 15.01 8.59 -7.12
CA LEU A 366 15.25 8.27 -8.53
C LEU A 366 16.72 8.56 -8.85
N GLN A 367 17.39 7.65 -9.57
CA GLN A 367 18.85 7.68 -9.69
C GLN A 367 19.30 7.89 -11.14
N PRO A 368 20.33 8.71 -11.40
CA PRO A 368 21.06 9.55 -10.46
C PRO A 368 20.21 10.73 -9.94
N SER A 369 20.29 11.01 -8.64
CA SER A 369 19.65 12.20 -8.09
C SER A 369 20.42 13.45 -8.49
N HIS A 370 19.68 14.53 -8.74
CA HIS A 370 20.23 15.86 -9.02
C HIS A 370 19.90 16.87 -7.91
N GLY A 371 19.40 16.37 -6.79
CA GLY A 371 19.08 17.11 -5.59
C GLY A 371 17.77 16.62 -4.98
N TYR A 372 17.76 16.30 -3.69
CA TYR A 372 16.68 15.62 -2.97
C TYR A 372 15.34 16.36 -2.97
N TYR A 373 15.36 17.69 -3.04
CA TYR A 373 14.16 18.54 -3.11
C TYR A 373 13.84 19.07 -4.51
N LYS A 374 14.66 18.74 -5.52
CA LYS A 374 14.40 19.21 -6.90
C LYS A 374 13.30 18.37 -7.56
N ASP A 375 12.66 18.96 -8.56
CA ASP A 375 11.62 18.28 -9.33
C ASP A 375 12.14 16.95 -9.89
N ARG A 376 11.28 15.92 -9.85
CA ARG A 376 11.55 14.56 -10.35
C ARG A 376 12.76 13.85 -9.73
N SER A 377 13.15 14.21 -8.51
CA SER A 377 14.24 13.56 -7.77
C SER A 377 13.81 12.32 -6.97
N ARG A 378 12.52 12.21 -6.63
CA ARG A 378 11.99 11.15 -5.78
C ARG A 378 10.50 10.87 -6.01
N ALA A 379 10.10 9.62 -5.80
CA ALA A 379 8.71 9.21 -5.62
C ALA A 379 8.37 9.22 -4.13
N VAL A 380 7.28 9.89 -3.72
CA VAL A 380 6.93 10.08 -2.30
C VAL A 380 5.68 9.30 -1.94
N PHE A 381 5.75 8.55 -0.84
CA PHE A 381 4.61 7.92 -0.19
C PHE A 381 4.21 8.77 1.02
N HIS A 382 3.25 9.67 0.84
CA HIS A 382 2.82 10.59 1.90
C HIS A 382 1.98 9.87 2.97
N TYR A 383 2.16 10.20 4.26
CA TYR A 383 1.47 9.51 5.36
C TYR A 383 -0.06 9.65 5.34
N GLU A 384 -0.58 10.76 4.79
CA GLU A 384 -2.04 10.97 4.66
C GLU A 384 -2.66 10.21 3.49
N ARG A 385 -1.85 9.68 2.57
CA ARG A 385 -2.32 8.97 1.38
C ARG A 385 -2.34 7.48 1.61
N ALA A 386 -3.33 6.79 1.05
CA ALA A 386 -3.46 5.35 1.10
C ALA A 386 -2.24 4.68 0.46
N LEU A 387 -1.88 3.53 1.01
CA LEU A 387 -0.95 2.61 0.40
C LEU A 387 -1.43 1.20 0.66
N MET A 388 -1.64 0.44 -0.41
CA MET A 388 -2.28 -0.87 -0.31
C MET A 388 -1.34 -1.95 0.22
N ARG A 389 -0.03 -1.78 0.06
CA ARG A 389 0.98 -2.82 0.35
C ARG A 389 2.24 -2.20 0.89
N ARG A 390 2.92 -2.90 1.80
CA ARG A 390 4.25 -2.49 2.26
C ARG A 390 5.19 -2.38 1.06
N ARG A 391 5.82 -1.22 0.88
CA ARG A 391 6.80 -0.95 -0.18
C ARG A 391 8.16 -0.70 0.43
N ARG A 392 9.21 -1.21 -0.21
CA ARG A 392 10.58 -0.82 0.13
C ARG A 392 10.81 0.63 -0.30
N VAL A 393 11.53 1.39 0.52
CA VAL A 393 11.91 2.77 0.25
C VAL A 393 13.41 2.96 0.52
N HIS A 394 13.97 4.07 0.04
CA HIS A 394 15.33 4.49 0.41
C HIS A 394 15.28 5.30 1.70
N VAL A 395 14.38 6.27 1.75
CA VAL A 395 14.21 7.17 2.90
C VAL A 395 12.93 6.79 3.64
N ALA A 396 13.07 6.37 4.89
CA ALA A 396 11.96 6.27 5.84
C ALA A 396 11.88 7.56 6.67
N ALA A 397 10.74 8.23 6.63
CA ALA A 397 10.58 9.50 7.33
C ALA A 397 10.57 9.28 8.85
N THR A 398 11.41 10.01 9.56
CA THR A 398 11.59 9.87 11.02
C THR A 398 10.39 10.35 11.82
N GLY A 399 9.47 11.10 11.23
CA GLY A 399 8.23 11.52 11.89
C GLY A 399 7.16 10.44 12.00
N THR A 400 7.32 9.30 11.34
CA THR A 400 6.28 8.24 11.31
C THR A 400 6.90 6.84 11.32
N SER A 401 8.06 6.68 11.95
CA SER A 401 8.86 5.45 11.85
C SER A 401 8.86 4.64 13.14
N ALA A 402 9.00 3.32 13.01
CA ALA A 402 9.21 2.40 14.12
C ALA A 402 10.31 1.38 13.77
N PHE A 403 11.07 0.97 14.78
CA PHE A 403 12.13 -0.03 14.66
C PHE A 403 12.48 -0.65 16.02
N HIS A 404 13.19 -1.77 16.00
CA HIS A 404 13.72 -2.38 17.22
C HIS A 404 15.09 -1.77 17.57
N SER A 405 15.29 -1.40 18.84
CA SER A 405 16.54 -0.79 19.34
C SER A 405 17.76 -1.72 19.29
N SER A 406 17.58 -3.02 19.13
CA SER A 406 18.68 -3.95 18.85
C SER A 406 19.20 -3.86 17.40
N VAL A 407 18.42 -3.25 16.49
CA VAL A 407 18.73 -3.14 15.06
C VAL A 407 19.19 -1.73 14.70
N VAL A 408 18.53 -0.71 15.25
CA VAL A 408 18.90 0.69 15.07
C VAL A 408 19.37 1.27 16.39
N GLN A 409 20.63 1.69 16.43
CA GLN A 409 21.33 2.19 17.61
C GLN A 409 21.98 3.55 17.31
N VAL A 410 21.28 4.39 16.53
CA VAL A 410 21.73 5.76 16.28
C VAL A 410 21.79 6.53 17.60
N THR A 411 22.81 7.38 17.72
CA THR A 411 22.98 8.34 18.81
C THR A 411 22.79 9.75 18.27
N LEU A 412 22.56 10.73 19.14
CA LEU A 412 22.49 12.14 18.73
C LEU A 412 23.77 12.61 18.00
N ALA A 413 24.92 11.98 18.28
CA ALA A 413 26.18 12.27 17.60
C ALA A 413 26.23 11.82 16.13
N ASP A 414 25.37 10.90 15.71
CA ASP A 414 25.26 10.47 14.32
C ASP A 414 24.59 11.55 13.44
N PHE A 415 23.82 12.46 14.04
CA PHE A 415 23.12 13.55 13.36
C PHE A 415 24.01 14.81 13.30
N ARG A 416 24.99 14.79 12.39
CA ARG A 416 26.05 15.82 12.30
C ARG A 416 25.56 17.17 11.78
N HIS A 417 24.35 17.21 11.23
CA HIS A 417 23.67 18.42 10.80
C HIS A 417 22.18 18.30 11.13
N ARG A 418 21.62 19.31 11.81
CA ARG A 418 20.22 19.35 12.22
C ARG A 418 19.26 19.44 11.02
N ASN A 419 17.98 19.15 11.26
CA ASN A 419 16.86 19.36 10.34
C ASN A 419 16.88 18.48 9.08
N MET A 420 17.50 17.30 9.19
CA MET A 420 17.61 16.29 8.12
C MET A 420 17.78 14.88 8.71
N ALA A 421 17.07 14.60 9.81
CA ALA A 421 17.24 13.34 10.54
C ALA A 421 16.89 12.10 9.69
N ASP A 422 15.97 12.24 8.74
CA ASP A 422 15.62 11.21 7.74
C ASP A 422 16.78 10.82 6.84
N ILE A 423 17.59 11.79 6.40
CA ILE A 423 18.76 11.53 5.56
C ILE A 423 19.90 10.89 6.36
N TRP A 424 20.16 11.35 7.58
CA TRP A 424 21.14 10.70 8.46
C TRP A 424 20.75 9.27 8.81
N LEU A 425 19.46 9.04 9.10
CA LEU A 425 18.95 7.68 9.31
C LEU A 425 19.13 6.84 8.03
N THR A 426 18.80 7.38 6.86
CA THR A 426 19.00 6.69 5.57
C THR A 426 20.45 6.26 5.38
N GLU A 427 21.41 7.15 5.65
CA GLU A 427 22.83 6.85 5.57
C GLU A 427 23.26 5.74 6.53
N TYR A 428 22.81 5.83 7.79
CA TYR A 428 23.08 4.82 8.81
C TYR A 428 22.55 3.43 8.40
N LEU A 429 21.32 3.38 7.90
CA LEU A 429 20.65 2.15 7.47
C LEU A 429 21.36 1.56 6.26
N HIS A 430 21.68 2.38 5.26
CA HIS A 430 22.37 1.94 4.05
C HIS A 430 23.72 1.31 4.37
N ARG A 431 24.56 1.98 5.18
CA ARG A 431 25.89 1.47 5.57
C ARG A 431 25.84 0.14 6.32
N ARG A 432 24.75 -0.14 7.03
CA ARG A 432 24.54 -1.38 7.79
C ARG A 432 23.71 -2.41 7.06
N GLY A 433 23.27 -2.11 5.84
CA GLY A 433 22.38 -2.98 5.08
C GLY A 433 21.04 -3.21 5.78
N ILE A 434 20.49 -2.23 6.50
CA ILE A 434 19.19 -2.37 7.16
C ILE A 434 18.10 -1.89 6.19
N PRO A 435 17.12 -2.72 5.82
CA PRO A 435 16.08 -2.32 4.91
C PRO A 435 15.04 -1.41 5.60
N SER A 436 14.46 -0.51 4.81
CA SER A 436 13.37 0.37 5.24
C SER A 436 12.14 0.21 4.36
N TYR A 437 10.96 0.30 4.98
CA TYR A 437 9.69 0.08 4.31
C TYR A 437 8.63 1.10 4.72
N VAL A 438 7.80 1.53 3.78
CA VAL A 438 6.54 2.21 4.10
C VAL A 438 5.41 1.21 4.27
N VAL A 439 4.58 1.38 5.30
CA VAL A 439 3.53 0.44 5.69
C VAL A 439 2.20 0.70 4.96
N PRO A 440 1.36 -0.33 4.78
CA PRO A 440 0.02 -0.17 4.23
C PRO A 440 -0.86 0.70 5.15
N ARG A 441 -1.73 1.52 4.57
CA ARG A 441 -2.74 2.28 5.30
C ARG A 441 -3.84 2.77 4.37
N ASN A 442 -4.97 3.13 4.97
CA ASN A 442 -6.06 3.83 4.30
C ASN A 442 -5.75 5.34 4.23
N ASP A 443 -6.48 6.06 3.35
CA ASP A 443 -6.42 7.51 3.28
C ASP A 443 -6.79 8.13 4.63
N GLY A 444 -6.04 9.15 5.06
CA GLY A 444 -6.31 9.89 6.29
C GLY A 444 -6.09 9.12 7.59
N TRP A 445 -5.33 8.01 7.56
CA TRP A 445 -4.99 7.25 8.77
C TRP A 445 -4.23 8.10 9.79
N LEU A 446 -3.15 8.77 9.36
CA LEU A 446 -2.50 9.85 10.12
C LEU A 446 -3.04 11.20 9.64
N LYS A 447 -3.16 12.18 10.54
CA LYS A 447 -3.66 13.53 10.20
C LYS A 447 -2.66 14.60 10.61
N SER A 448 -2.38 15.53 9.70
CA SER A 448 -1.57 16.71 10.00
C SER A 448 -2.32 17.69 10.93
N ILE A 449 -1.55 18.42 11.73
CA ILE A 449 -2.02 19.58 12.50
C ILE A 449 -1.45 20.82 11.83
N GLU A 450 -2.32 21.76 11.46
CA GLU A 450 -1.86 23.03 10.90
C GLU A 450 -1.14 23.85 11.97
N VAL A 451 0.11 24.23 11.68
CA VAL A 451 0.96 25.02 12.58
C VAL A 451 1.29 26.37 11.92
N PRO A 452 1.21 27.50 12.65
CA PRO A 452 1.41 28.84 12.09
C PRO A 452 2.90 29.19 11.94
N ARG A 453 3.70 28.27 11.36
CA ARG A 453 5.13 28.47 11.09
C ARG A 453 5.52 27.83 9.75
N ALA A 454 6.51 28.41 9.08
CA ALA A 454 7.10 27.80 7.90
C ALA A 454 7.82 26.49 8.30
N THR A 455 7.44 25.37 7.69
CA THR A 455 8.04 24.06 7.97
C THR A 455 9.50 24.02 7.48
N ILE A 456 10.32 23.16 8.11
CA ILE A 456 11.70 22.88 7.66
C ILE A 456 11.69 22.47 6.18
N TYR A 457 10.71 21.63 5.81
CA TYR A 457 10.47 21.21 4.44
C TYR A 457 10.26 22.41 3.50
N ALA A 458 9.38 23.34 3.84
CA ALA A 458 9.10 24.50 2.99
C ALA A 458 10.36 25.36 2.76
N GLN A 459 11.18 25.53 3.80
CA GLN A 459 12.43 26.32 3.69
C GLN A 459 13.52 25.61 2.87
N SER A 460 13.63 24.29 2.98
CA SER A 460 14.60 23.50 2.21
C SER A 460 14.16 23.29 0.75
N ALA A 461 12.87 23.09 0.51
CA ALA A 461 12.31 22.99 -0.85
C ALA A 461 12.43 24.31 -1.62
N ALA A 462 12.34 25.45 -0.92
CA ALA A 462 12.52 26.77 -1.53
C ALA A 462 13.98 27.22 -1.66
N GLY A 463 14.96 26.43 -1.19
CA GLY A 463 16.39 26.75 -1.30
C GLY A 463 16.77 28.09 -0.66
N THR A 464 16.14 28.43 0.48
CA THR A 464 16.24 29.76 1.09
C THR A 464 17.63 30.13 1.61
N GLY A 465 18.54 29.15 1.79
CA GLY A 465 19.85 29.35 2.41
C GLY A 465 19.78 29.72 3.89
N SER A 466 18.60 29.60 4.52
CA SER A 466 18.40 29.89 5.94
C SER A 466 19.07 28.84 6.83
N ALA A 467 19.17 29.10 8.13
CA ALA A 467 19.66 28.11 9.10
C ALA A 467 18.73 26.87 9.25
N TYR A 468 17.60 26.81 8.54
CA TYR A 468 16.68 25.69 8.46
C TYR A 468 16.64 25.05 7.05
N ASP A 469 17.32 25.64 6.06
CA ASP A 469 17.54 25.03 4.76
C ASP A 469 18.71 24.05 4.86
N SER A 470 18.41 22.76 4.66
CA SER A 470 19.41 21.69 4.69
C SER A 470 19.62 21.03 3.32
N SER A 471 19.01 21.57 2.25
CA SER A 471 19.00 20.97 0.90
C SER A 471 20.39 20.58 0.40
N SER A 472 21.35 21.51 0.42
CA SER A 472 22.72 21.24 -0.03
C SER A 472 23.42 20.15 0.79
N LYS A 473 23.14 20.06 2.10
CA LYS A 473 23.78 19.08 2.97
C LYS A 473 23.16 17.70 2.82
N GLN A 474 21.85 17.65 2.59
CA GLN A 474 21.15 16.42 2.25
C GLN A 474 21.69 15.82 0.95
N ASP A 475 21.90 16.66 -0.07
CA ASP A 475 22.46 16.25 -1.35
C ASP A 475 23.88 15.70 -1.21
N GLU A 476 24.73 16.35 -0.39
CA GLU A 476 26.09 15.88 -0.09
C GLU A 476 26.09 14.48 0.55
N VAL A 477 25.25 14.27 1.57
CA VAL A 477 25.18 12.99 2.30
C VAL A 477 24.66 11.87 1.42
N LEU A 478 23.59 12.12 0.65
CA LEU A 478 23.04 11.13 -0.28
C LEU A 478 24.05 10.80 -1.38
N SER A 479 24.72 11.82 -1.95
CA SER A 479 25.74 11.64 -2.99
C SER A 479 26.88 10.71 -2.55
N ALA A 480 27.25 10.75 -1.28
CA ALA A 480 28.33 9.92 -0.72
C ALA A 480 27.99 8.42 -0.57
N ILE A 481 26.72 8.05 -0.69
CA ILE A 481 26.24 6.67 -0.56
C ILE A 481 25.59 6.13 -1.85
N TYR A 482 25.81 6.79 -3.00
CA TYR A 482 25.31 6.27 -4.27
C TYR A 482 26.06 5.03 -4.76
N PRO A 483 25.36 4.08 -5.39
CA PRO A 483 23.90 3.99 -5.52
C PRO A 483 23.23 3.54 -4.22
N ILE A 484 22.08 4.15 -3.89
CA ILE A 484 21.37 3.89 -2.61
C ILE A 484 20.50 2.61 -2.70
N SER A 485 20.67 1.85 -3.78
CA SER A 485 19.92 0.63 -4.10
C SER A 485 20.67 -0.63 -3.65
N LEU A 486 19.96 -1.77 -3.64
CA LEU A 486 20.50 -3.12 -3.47
C LEU A 486 21.44 -3.20 -2.26
N LEU A 487 20.85 -3.28 -1.08
CA LEU A 487 21.56 -3.37 0.20
C LEU A 487 22.34 -4.69 0.29
N SER A 488 23.41 -4.69 1.07
CA SER A 488 24.20 -5.92 1.33
C SER A 488 23.42 -7.05 1.98
N SER A 489 22.33 -6.73 2.69
CA SER A 489 21.38 -7.70 3.27
C SER A 489 20.40 -8.29 2.26
N ASP A 490 20.36 -7.77 1.02
CA ASP A 490 19.54 -8.33 -0.03
C ASP A 490 20.12 -9.67 -0.44
N ALA A 491 19.56 -10.74 0.14
CA ALA A 491 19.94 -12.10 -0.17
C ALA A 491 19.86 -12.37 -1.69
N GLU A 492 20.68 -13.31 -2.18
CA GLU A 492 20.67 -13.72 -3.59
C GLU A 492 19.29 -14.23 -4.06
N ASN A 493 18.42 -14.61 -3.12
CA ASN A 493 17.05 -15.07 -3.34
C ASN A 493 15.96 -14.04 -2.98
N ALA A 494 16.30 -12.75 -2.81
CA ALA A 494 15.34 -11.69 -2.53
C ALA A 494 14.30 -11.53 -3.65
N SER A 495 13.06 -11.17 -3.29
CA SER A 495 11.91 -11.11 -4.22
C SER A 495 11.98 -10.02 -5.29
N SER A 496 12.88 -9.04 -5.15
CA SER A 496 13.01 -7.95 -6.13
C SER A 496 13.83 -8.40 -7.33
N ILE A 497 13.20 -8.47 -8.50
CA ILE A 497 13.86 -8.81 -9.76
C ILE A 497 14.54 -7.56 -10.34
N ILE A 498 15.77 -7.73 -10.82
CA ILE A 498 16.55 -6.66 -11.45
C ILE A 498 16.30 -6.68 -12.95
N TYR A 499 15.78 -5.57 -13.49
CA TYR A 499 15.62 -5.37 -14.92
C TYR A 499 16.70 -4.44 -15.41
N LEU A 500 17.41 -4.86 -16.45
CA LEU A 500 18.39 -4.02 -17.13
C LEU A 500 17.93 -3.86 -18.57
N VAL A 501 17.64 -2.64 -18.99
CA VAL A 501 17.20 -2.34 -20.35
C VAL A 501 18.17 -1.39 -21.03
N ASP A 502 18.69 -1.80 -22.18
CA ASP A 502 19.49 -0.93 -23.03
C ASP A 502 18.59 -0.24 -24.06
N ALA A 503 18.49 1.08 -24.01
CA ALA A 503 17.59 1.86 -24.86
C ALA A 503 18.36 2.89 -25.71
N ASP A 504 18.03 2.97 -27.00
CA ASP A 504 18.60 3.96 -27.93
C ASP A 504 17.87 5.32 -27.87
N ARG A 505 16.61 5.32 -27.40
CA ARG A 505 15.72 6.49 -27.35
C ARG A 505 14.67 6.34 -26.23
N PRO A 506 13.98 7.42 -25.83
CA PRO A 506 12.99 7.35 -24.75
C PRO A 506 11.68 6.60 -25.10
N ASP A 507 11.36 6.47 -26.39
CA ASP A 507 10.12 5.83 -26.86
C ASP A 507 10.01 4.39 -26.31
N GLY A 508 8.84 4.01 -25.78
CA GLY A 508 8.56 2.67 -25.27
C GLY A 508 9.08 2.37 -23.86
N LEU A 509 9.87 3.27 -23.25
CA LEU A 509 10.40 3.05 -21.89
C LEU A 509 9.33 3.19 -20.81
N VAL A 510 8.37 4.09 -20.96
CA VAL A 510 7.25 4.25 -20.01
C VAL A 510 6.47 2.94 -19.95
N GLU A 511 6.09 2.41 -21.11
CA GLU A 511 5.34 1.16 -21.25
C GLU A 511 6.13 -0.01 -20.68
N PHE A 512 7.45 -0.06 -20.91
CA PHE A 512 8.32 -1.08 -20.33
C PHE A 512 8.35 -1.00 -18.79
N ILE A 513 8.63 0.19 -18.23
CA ILE A 513 8.73 0.39 -16.78
C ILE A 513 7.40 0.08 -16.11
N LEU A 514 6.28 0.56 -16.67
CA LEU A 514 4.94 0.26 -16.16
C LEU A 514 4.61 -1.24 -16.26
N ALA A 515 4.99 -1.91 -17.36
CA ALA A 515 4.78 -3.35 -17.51
C ALA A 515 5.58 -4.16 -16.49
N VAL A 516 6.83 -3.76 -16.20
CA VAL A 516 7.66 -4.38 -15.16
C VAL A 516 7.07 -4.12 -13.78
N ALA A 517 6.74 -2.86 -13.46
CA ALA A 517 6.14 -2.46 -12.19
C ALA A 517 4.77 -3.11 -11.92
N GLY A 518 4.02 -3.44 -12.97
CA GLY A 518 2.74 -4.16 -12.87
C GLY A 518 2.88 -5.67 -12.67
N ARG A 519 4.01 -6.27 -13.05
CA ARG A 519 4.26 -7.72 -12.94
C ARG A 519 5.02 -8.11 -11.69
N GLU A 520 5.96 -7.27 -11.26
CA GLU A 520 6.97 -7.63 -10.27
C GLU A 520 6.80 -6.81 -8.99
N ARG A 521 7.16 -7.42 -7.85
CA ARG A 521 7.09 -6.74 -6.56
C ARG A 521 8.37 -5.97 -6.31
N ASP A 522 8.24 -4.65 -6.16
CA ASP A 522 9.36 -3.73 -5.90
C ASP A 522 10.53 -3.94 -6.89
N PRO A 523 10.30 -3.87 -8.22
CA PRO A 523 11.35 -4.09 -9.20
C PRO A 523 12.36 -2.95 -9.16
N VAL A 524 13.60 -3.28 -9.47
CA VAL A 524 14.68 -2.31 -9.67
C VAL A 524 14.99 -2.30 -11.16
N VAL A 525 14.74 -1.16 -11.81
CA VAL A 525 14.92 -1.00 -13.26
C VAL A 525 16.14 -0.14 -13.52
N PHE A 526 17.11 -0.69 -14.24
CA PHE A 526 18.28 0.02 -14.73
C PHE A 526 18.12 0.23 -16.23
N VAL A 527 18.22 1.48 -16.67
CA VAL A 527 18.14 1.89 -18.07
C VAL A 527 19.53 2.34 -18.49
N THR A 528 20.18 1.61 -19.39
CA THR A 528 21.43 2.06 -20.02
C THR A 528 21.12 2.80 -21.31
N CYS A 529 21.86 3.89 -21.57
CA CYS A 529 21.81 4.65 -22.81
C CYS A 529 23.19 5.18 -23.18
N ASP A 530 23.38 5.63 -24.41
CA ASP A 530 24.66 6.21 -24.84
C ASP A 530 24.96 7.54 -24.13
N HIS A 531 23.96 8.44 -24.09
CA HIS A 531 24.04 9.75 -23.47
C HIS A 531 22.79 10.05 -22.62
N GLU A 532 22.99 10.74 -21.51
CA GLU A 532 21.89 11.26 -20.70
C GLU A 532 21.31 12.50 -21.38
N THR A 533 20.12 12.37 -21.98
CA THR A 533 19.37 13.48 -22.55
C THR A 533 18.21 13.87 -21.63
N GLU A 534 17.73 15.11 -21.73
CA GLU A 534 16.57 15.58 -20.97
C GLU A 534 15.32 14.72 -21.26
N ALA A 535 15.13 14.32 -22.52
CA ALA A 535 14.01 13.46 -22.91
C ALA A 535 14.08 12.07 -22.25
N MET A 536 15.27 11.46 -22.22
CA MET A 536 15.49 10.18 -21.54
C MET A 536 15.21 10.32 -20.03
N ARG A 537 15.76 11.36 -19.40
CA ARG A 537 15.57 11.65 -17.98
C ARG A 537 14.10 11.86 -17.63
N ASN A 538 13.39 12.64 -18.43
CA ASN A 538 11.98 12.95 -18.23
C ASN A 538 11.09 11.71 -18.30
N VAL A 539 11.46 10.74 -19.13
CA VAL A 539 10.74 9.48 -19.26
C VAL A 539 11.13 8.51 -18.15
N THR A 540 12.42 8.35 -17.82
CA THR A 540 12.86 7.31 -16.87
C THR A 540 12.71 7.70 -15.41
N LEU A 541 12.87 8.98 -15.06
CA LEU A 541 12.83 9.47 -13.68
C LEU A 541 11.47 10.12 -13.38
N HIS A 542 10.37 9.44 -13.76
CA HIS A 542 9.03 9.93 -13.46
C HIS A 542 8.67 9.60 -11.99
N PRO A 543 8.25 10.57 -11.16
CA PRO A 543 7.94 10.34 -9.74
C PRO A 543 6.71 9.46 -9.50
N GLU A 544 5.86 9.26 -10.51
CA GLU A 544 4.73 8.33 -10.42
C GLU A 544 5.14 6.86 -10.64
N PHE A 545 6.36 6.61 -11.12
CA PHE A 545 6.90 5.26 -11.08
C PHE A 545 7.17 4.91 -9.62
N LEU A 546 6.22 4.20 -9.01
CA LEU A 546 6.33 3.76 -7.62
C LEU A 546 7.40 2.67 -7.44
N CYS A 547 8.29 2.46 -8.42
CA CYS A 547 9.42 1.52 -8.41
C CYS A 547 10.75 2.27 -8.58
N GLU A 548 11.84 1.60 -8.25
CA GLU A 548 13.17 2.18 -8.38
C GLU A 548 13.63 2.18 -9.85
N VAL A 549 14.06 3.35 -10.33
CA VAL A 549 14.60 3.51 -11.69
C VAL A 549 15.96 4.19 -11.64
N HIS A 550 16.91 3.60 -12.35
CA HIS A 550 18.25 4.11 -12.58
C HIS A 550 18.44 4.45 -14.05
N LEU A 551 18.93 5.64 -14.36
CA LEU A 551 19.43 6.00 -15.67
C LEU A 551 20.97 5.95 -15.68
N ILE A 552 21.54 5.18 -16.59
CA ILE A 552 22.98 4.94 -16.71
C ILE A 552 23.44 5.35 -18.10
N ALA A 553 24.04 6.54 -18.20
CA ALA A 553 24.70 6.95 -19.43
C ALA A 553 26.10 6.33 -19.54
N ARG A 554 26.37 5.65 -20.67
CA ARG A 554 27.69 5.08 -21.00
C ARG A 554 28.80 6.13 -21.08
N SER A 555 28.45 7.36 -21.46
CA SER A 555 29.38 8.49 -21.48
C SER A 555 29.66 9.11 -20.10
N GLY A 556 29.04 8.63 -19.02
CA GLY A 556 29.09 9.23 -17.68
C GLY A 556 30.00 8.52 -16.66
N GLY A 557 30.30 9.20 -15.55
CA GLY A 557 31.29 8.76 -14.55
C GLY A 557 30.88 7.63 -13.61
N ASN A 558 29.58 7.29 -13.50
CA ASN A 558 29.09 6.28 -12.54
C ASN A 558 28.84 4.89 -13.16
N ALA A 559 29.09 4.71 -14.47
CA ALA A 559 28.86 3.43 -15.14
C ALA A 559 29.63 2.27 -14.49
N SER A 560 30.87 2.50 -14.04
CA SER A 560 31.69 1.49 -13.35
C SER A 560 31.07 1.03 -12.02
N ALA A 561 30.53 1.95 -11.22
CA ALA A 561 29.90 1.62 -9.95
C ALA A 561 28.62 0.77 -10.14
N TYR A 562 27.83 1.10 -11.17
CA TYR A 562 26.65 0.30 -11.54
C TYR A 562 27.04 -1.07 -12.09
N PHE A 563 28.11 -1.15 -12.89
CA PHE A 563 28.62 -2.42 -13.39
C PHE A 563 29.05 -3.34 -12.23
N GLU A 564 29.82 -2.83 -11.27
CA GLU A 564 30.21 -3.59 -10.07
C GLU A 564 29.01 -4.03 -9.23
N LEU A 565 28.02 -3.15 -9.05
CA LEU A 565 26.77 -3.48 -8.36
C LEU A 565 26.02 -4.61 -9.06
N LEU A 566 25.75 -4.47 -10.36
CA LEU A 566 24.99 -5.45 -11.14
C LEU A 566 25.73 -6.77 -11.28
N SER A 567 27.07 -6.75 -11.34
CA SER A 567 27.91 -7.96 -11.38
C SER A 567 27.76 -8.79 -10.11
N ARG A 568 27.69 -8.16 -8.93
CA ARG A 568 27.42 -8.85 -7.65
C ARG A 568 26.04 -9.51 -7.62
N HIS A 569 25.11 -9.06 -8.45
CA HIS A 569 23.75 -9.58 -8.55
C HIS A 569 23.45 -10.21 -9.92
N ALA A 570 24.46 -10.63 -10.68
CA ALA A 570 24.31 -11.07 -12.07
C ALA A 570 23.27 -12.18 -12.25
N GLY A 571 23.15 -13.10 -11.28
CA GLY A 571 22.14 -14.18 -11.29
C GLY A 571 20.68 -13.70 -11.21
N ARG A 572 20.44 -12.43 -10.88
CA ARG A 572 19.11 -11.80 -10.77
C ARG A 572 18.80 -10.82 -11.91
N VAL A 573 19.78 -10.54 -12.78
CA VAL A 573 19.66 -9.57 -13.86
C VAL A 573 18.90 -10.18 -15.04
N LYS A 574 17.73 -9.61 -15.35
CA LYS A 574 16.99 -9.87 -16.59
C LYS A 574 17.28 -8.73 -17.58
N ALA A 575 18.11 -9.00 -18.58
CA ALA A 575 18.59 -7.99 -19.52
C ALA A 575 17.79 -7.96 -20.83
N TRP A 576 17.44 -6.78 -21.30
CA TRP A 576 16.66 -6.54 -22.52
C TRP A 576 17.25 -5.40 -23.34
N THR A 577 17.06 -5.43 -24.65
CA THR A 577 17.31 -4.29 -25.54
C THR A 577 15.98 -3.72 -26.01
N LEU A 578 15.86 -2.40 -26.00
CA LEU A 578 14.76 -1.66 -26.61
C LEU A 578 15.33 -0.81 -27.75
N ARG A 579 14.84 -1.05 -28.98
CA ARG A 579 15.26 -0.33 -30.19
C ARG A 579 14.07 0.24 -30.94
N GLY A 580 14.24 1.43 -31.51
CA GLY A 580 13.22 2.03 -32.37
C GLY A 580 11.87 2.33 -31.70
N GLY A 581 11.80 2.24 -30.37
CA GLY A 581 10.61 2.53 -29.55
C GLY A 581 9.66 1.36 -29.27
N ASN A 582 9.81 0.22 -29.95
CA ASN A 582 8.92 -0.94 -29.78
C ASN A 582 9.59 -2.30 -30.01
N GLU A 583 10.84 -2.34 -30.48
CA GLU A 583 11.56 -3.58 -30.70
C GLU A 583 12.22 -4.00 -29.38
N LEU A 584 11.45 -4.73 -28.57
CA LEU A 584 11.87 -5.24 -27.28
C LEU A 584 12.37 -6.69 -27.41
N LYS A 585 13.65 -6.93 -27.10
CA LYS A 585 14.30 -8.24 -27.23
C LYS A 585 15.06 -8.63 -25.97
N LEU A 586 14.96 -9.89 -25.55
CA LEU A 586 15.75 -10.44 -24.45
C LEU A 586 17.22 -10.57 -24.87
N ALA A 587 18.14 -10.09 -24.04
CA ALA A 587 19.56 -10.19 -24.28
C ALA A 587 20.08 -11.61 -23.97
N GLY A 588 21.14 -12.02 -24.68
CA GLY A 588 21.85 -13.26 -24.40
C GLY A 588 22.55 -13.24 -23.04
N ALA A 589 22.87 -14.43 -22.51
CA ALA A 589 23.61 -14.55 -21.26
C ALA A 589 24.94 -13.78 -21.32
N GLY A 590 25.20 -12.91 -20.34
CA GLY A 590 26.41 -12.07 -20.26
C GLY A 590 26.53 -10.97 -21.32
N GLU A 591 25.54 -10.80 -22.21
CA GLU A 591 25.59 -9.76 -23.25
C GLU A 591 25.58 -8.35 -22.66
N TRP A 592 24.86 -8.18 -21.56
CA TRP A 592 24.66 -6.89 -20.90
C TRP A 592 25.93 -6.29 -20.30
N GLU A 593 26.94 -7.11 -19.99
CA GLU A 593 28.21 -6.65 -19.43
C GLU A 593 28.91 -5.65 -20.36
N LYS A 594 28.67 -5.78 -21.68
CA LYS A 594 29.21 -4.88 -22.70
C LYS A 594 28.52 -3.51 -22.73
N TRP A 595 27.35 -3.37 -22.11
CA TRP A 595 26.55 -2.13 -22.14
C TRP A 595 27.09 -1.03 -21.23
N PHE A 596 28.14 -1.31 -20.48
CA PHE A 596 28.82 -0.37 -19.58
C PHE A 596 30.11 0.20 -20.18
N VAL A 597 30.51 -0.26 -21.37
CA VAL A 597 31.68 0.23 -22.08
C VAL A 597 31.29 1.45 -22.94
N PRO A 598 32.01 2.59 -22.85
CA PRO A 598 31.76 3.75 -23.71
C PRO A 598 31.89 3.37 -25.18
N ASN A 599 30.89 3.75 -25.99
CA ASN A 599 30.92 3.50 -27.42
C ASN A 599 31.92 4.48 -28.08
N THR A 600 33.15 4.03 -28.34
CA THR A 600 34.23 4.88 -28.90
C THR A 600 33.92 5.43 -30.30
N SER A 601 32.85 4.98 -30.95
CA SER A 601 32.40 5.46 -32.25
C SER A 601 31.46 6.66 -32.22
N ALA A 602 31.02 7.14 -31.05
CA ALA A 602 30.05 8.24 -30.91
C ALA A 602 30.67 9.62 -30.60
N ALA A 603 32.01 9.73 -30.55
CA ALA A 603 32.73 10.95 -30.18
C ALA A 603 32.62 12.13 -31.18
N SER A 604 31.73 12.07 -32.18
CA SER A 604 31.62 13.08 -33.24
C SER A 604 30.40 14.01 -33.14
N PHE A 605 29.59 13.94 -32.08
CA PHE A 605 28.47 14.87 -31.88
C PHE A 605 28.57 15.59 -30.53
N VAL A 606 29.54 16.49 -30.41
CA VAL A 606 29.46 17.61 -29.48
C VAL A 606 28.95 18.81 -30.30
N PRO A 607 27.76 19.36 -30.03
CA PRO A 607 27.41 20.67 -30.57
C PRO A 607 28.32 21.68 -29.89
N THR A 608 29.27 22.25 -30.62
CA THR A 608 29.97 23.47 -30.23
C THR A 608 28.93 24.56 -30.03
N ALA A 609 28.59 24.85 -28.78
CA ALA A 609 27.89 26.07 -28.43
C ALA A 609 28.81 27.24 -28.79
N ALA A 610 28.38 28.03 -29.78
CA ALA A 610 29.00 29.30 -30.09
C ALA A 610 28.85 30.23 -28.88
N LEU A 611 29.98 30.59 -28.27
CA LEU A 611 30.10 31.80 -27.48
C LEU A 611 29.82 32.97 -28.42
N SER A 612 28.67 33.64 -28.27
CA SER A 612 28.48 34.99 -28.78
C SER A 612 28.56 35.96 -27.61
N GLU A 613 29.65 36.72 -27.56
CA GLU A 613 29.77 37.97 -26.83
C GLU A 613 28.72 38.98 -27.34
N ALA A 614 27.94 39.56 -26.41
CA ALA A 614 27.52 40.97 -26.36
C ALA A 614 26.62 41.20 -25.13
#